data_AF-A0A7S2TMA9-F1
#
_entry.id   AF-A0A7S2TMA9-F1
#
_cell.length_a   1.000
_cell.length_b   1.000
_cell.length_c   1.000
_cell.angle_alpha   90.00
_cell.angle_beta   90.00
_cell.angle_gamma   90.00
#
_symmetry.space_group_name_H-M   'P 1'
#
loop_
_entity.id
_entity.type
_entity.pdbx_description
1 polymer ?
#
loop_
_entity_poly.entity_id
_entity_poly.type
_entity_poly.pdbx_seq_one_letter_code
_entity_poly.pdbx_strand_id
1 'polypeptide(L)'
;MEYRILPLRREYAWAVPTQEALDTIKEFSPNGVVEIGAGTGYWASLLQQRGVNVIAYDKFPTHCSELNPYHWVGDRWMNAVPFTLVLSGGPDSCSGHTCAARSLLLCFPPKETDEGDNDDKEDGDDDDDDGIAQEGKEKNKNTKAPKVINTMGVDAVKSYQGECVIYVGEWKGQTSRMCVYGETSGALLQKELSDHFTLARVVKLPTWPFASDNLQVWRRRTSECNKKLM
;
A
#
# COMPACT_ATOMS: atom_id res chain seq x y z
N MET A 1 -0.77 -25.95 24.84
CA MET A 1 -1.12 -24.63 24.31
C MET A 1 0.11 -24.19 23.52
N GLU A 2 0.01 -24.17 22.20
CA GLU A 2 1.13 -23.80 21.31
C GLU A 2 1.20 -22.28 21.28
N TYR A 3 2.32 -21.71 21.73
CA TYR A 3 2.55 -20.27 21.65
C TYR A 3 3.05 -19.95 20.23
N ARG A 4 2.28 -19.18 19.47
CA ARG A 4 2.70 -18.69 18.17
C ARG A 4 3.21 -17.26 18.33
N ILE A 5 4.47 -17.05 17.98
CA ILE A 5 5.04 -15.71 17.80
C ILE A 5 4.79 -15.35 16.35
N LEU A 6 3.88 -14.42 16.09
CA LEU A 6 3.55 -13.95 14.74
C LEU A 6 3.85 -12.45 14.65
N PRO A 7 4.43 -11.97 13.53
CA PRO A 7 4.53 -10.55 13.31
C PRO A 7 3.12 -9.95 13.20
N LEU A 8 2.73 -9.09 14.14
CA LEU A 8 1.39 -8.48 14.19
C LEU A 8 1.01 -7.77 12.88
N ARG A 9 1.99 -7.25 12.13
CA ARG A 9 1.75 -6.65 10.80
C ARG A 9 1.15 -7.64 9.78
N ARG A 10 1.50 -8.93 9.87
CA ARG A 10 0.96 -9.99 9.00
C ARG A 10 -0.46 -10.38 9.41
N GLU A 11 -0.77 -10.33 10.70
CA GLU A 11 -2.10 -10.66 11.21
C GLU A 11 -3.11 -9.51 11.05
N TYR A 12 -2.68 -8.26 11.25
CA TYR A 12 -3.57 -7.10 11.25
C TYR A 12 -3.39 -6.25 9.98
N ALA A 13 -2.37 -5.41 9.93
CA ALA A 13 -2.08 -4.50 8.82
C ALA A 13 -0.63 -4.01 8.88
N TRP A 14 -0.09 -3.61 7.73
CA TRP A 14 1.27 -3.09 7.61
C TRP A 14 1.44 -1.66 8.14
N ALA A 15 0.37 -0.87 8.17
CA ALA A 15 0.33 0.41 8.89
C ALA A 15 -0.64 0.35 10.07
N VAL A 16 -0.29 1.02 11.17
CA VAL A 16 -1.04 0.97 12.43
C VAL A 16 -2.07 2.10 12.49
N PRO A 17 -3.39 1.80 12.51
CA PRO A 17 -4.42 2.83 12.58
C PRO A 17 -4.48 3.51 13.94
N THR A 18 -4.85 4.79 13.95
CA THR A 18 -5.21 5.56 15.15
C THR A 18 -6.64 6.07 15.05
N GLN A 19 -7.22 6.44 16.19
CA GLN A 19 -8.53 7.10 16.21
C GLN A 19 -8.55 8.35 15.33
N GLU A 20 -7.52 9.20 15.45
CA GLU A 20 -7.37 10.43 14.66
C GLU A 20 -7.29 10.15 13.15
N ALA A 21 -6.55 9.12 12.75
CA ALA A 21 -6.44 8.73 11.34
C ALA A 21 -7.79 8.27 10.79
N LEU A 22 -8.51 7.40 11.52
CA LEU A 22 -9.81 6.89 11.11
C LEU A 22 -10.87 8.00 11.06
N ASP A 23 -10.85 8.93 12.01
CA ASP A 23 -11.75 10.09 12.02
C ASP A 23 -11.44 11.05 10.87
N THR A 24 -10.16 11.24 10.55
CA THR A 24 -9.74 12.00 9.37
C THR A 24 -10.22 11.35 8.07
N ILE A 25 -10.12 10.02 7.93
CA ILE A 25 -10.66 9.31 6.76
C ILE A 25 -12.16 9.57 6.64
N LYS A 26 -12.90 9.43 7.74
CA LYS A 26 -14.35 9.67 7.78
C LYS A 26 -14.71 11.10 7.37
N GLU A 27 -14.01 12.10 7.89
CA GLU A 27 -14.22 13.52 7.55
C GLU A 27 -14.05 13.77 6.05
N PHE A 28 -13.01 13.21 5.43
CA PHE A 28 -12.70 13.46 4.02
C PHE A 28 -13.43 12.53 3.04
N SER A 29 -14.17 11.54 3.55
CA SER A 29 -14.84 10.51 2.74
C SER A 29 -16.34 10.45 3.00
N PRO A 30 -17.09 11.57 2.78
CA PRO A 30 -18.52 11.64 3.12
C PRO A 30 -19.38 10.62 2.36
N ASN A 31 -18.92 10.19 1.18
CA ASN A 31 -19.61 9.20 0.34
C ASN A 31 -19.09 7.77 0.53
N GLY A 32 -18.13 7.56 1.44
CA GLY A 32 -17.47 6.28 1.66
C GLY A 32 -16.09 6.17 1.04
N VAL A 33 -15.50 4.98 1.17
CA VAL A 33 -14.13 4.65 0.78
C VAL A 33 -14.13 3.45 -0.16
N VAL A 34 -13.29 3.48 -1.18
CA VAL A 34 -12.84 2.29 -1.90
C VAL A 34 -11.39 2.03 -1.52
N GLU A 35 -11.10 0.87 -0.95
CA GLU A 35 -9.76 0.46 -0.52
C GLU A 35 -9.20 -0.57 -1.52
N ILE A 36 -8.00 -0.34 -2.03
CA ILE A 36 -7.30 -1.28 -2.91
C ILE A 36 -6.06 -1.83 -2.19
N GLY A 37 -5.94 -3.16 -2.15
CA GLY A 37 -4.90 -3.84 -1.37
C GLY A 37 -5.26 -4.00 0.10
N ALA A 38 -6.51 -4.30 0.41
CA ALA A 38 -7.02 -4.29 1.78
C ALA A 38 -6.53 -5.47 2.65
N GLY A 39 -5.95 -6.52 2.06
CA GLY A 39 -5.41 -7.68 2.75
C GLY A 39 -6.44 -8.40 3.63
N THR A 40 -6.30 -8.27 4.94
CA THR A 40 -7.22 -8.82 5.95
C THR A 40 -8.51 -7.99 6.08
N GLY A 41 -8.52 -6.75 5.56
CA GLY A 41 -9.61 -5.80 5.73
C GLY A 41 -9.62 -5.12 7.10
N TYR A 42 -8.51 -5.09 7.82
CA TYR A 42 -8.46 -4.50 9.16
C TYR A 42 -8.88 -3.01 9.17
N TRP A 43 -8.28 -2.17 8.31
CA TRP A 43 -8.66 -0.75 8.17
C TRP A 43 -10.12 -0.60 7.73
N ALA A 44 -10.57 -1.35 6.72
CA ALA A 44 -11.96 -1.38 6.29
C ALA A 44 -12.93 -1.68 7.45
N SER A 45 -12.63 -2.68 8.29
CA SER A 45 -13.49 -3.07 9.40
C SER A 45 -13.64 -1.94 10.44
N LEU A 46 -12.55 -1.23 10.75
CA LEU A 46 -12.55 -0.13 11.71
C LEU A 46 -13.28 1.10 11.18
N LEU A 47 -13.22 1.34 9.87
CA LEU A 47 -13.97 2.39 9.19
C LEU A 47 -15.48 2.05 9.12
N GLN A 48 -15.82 0.80 8.82
CA GLN A 48 -17.22 0.33 8.84
C GLN A 48 -17.84 0.48 10.24
N GLN A 49 -17.11 0.13 11.30
CA GLN A 49 -17.56 0.36 12.69
C GLN A 49 -17.81 1.85 13.01
N ARG A 50 -17.17 2.77 12.27
CA ARG A 50 -17.39 4.23 12.37
C ARG A 50 -18.48 4.76 11.45
N GLY A 51 -19.20 3.88 10.76
CA GLY A 51 -20.29 4.21 9.84
C GLY A 51 -19.84 4.65 8.45
N VAL A 52 -18.57 4.38 8.07
CA VAL A 52 -18.08 4.67 6.73
C VAL A 52 -18.50 3.55 5.78
N ASN A 53 -19.04 3.90 4.61
CA ASN A 53 -19.38 2.94 3.56
C ASN A 53 -18.11 2.50 2.82
N VAL A 54 -17.55 1.34 3.18
CA VAL A 54 -16.28 0.84 2.62
C VAL A 54 -16.53 -0.29 1.62
N ILE A 55 -15.90 -0.19 0.45
CA ILE A 55 -15.72 -1.29 -0.50
C ILE A 55 -14.24 -1.62 -0.54
N ALA A 56 -13.86 -2.79 -0.02
CA ALA A 56 -12.47 -3.22 0.05
C ALA A 56 -12.17 -4.26 -1.03
N TYR A 57 -11.04 -4.10 -1.72
CA TYR A 57 -10.53 -5.06 -2.70
C TYR A 57 -9.12 -5.51 -2.34
N ASP A 58 -8.82 -6.77 -2.62
CA ASP A 58 -7.47 -7.31 -2.62
C ASP A 58 -7.31 -8.33 -3.75
N LYS A 59 -6.09 -8.49 -4.28
CA LYS A 59 -5.83 -9.48 -5.33
C LYS A 59 -6.00 -10.90 -4.80
N PHE A 60 -5.60 -11.13 -3.55
CA PHE A 60 -5.68 -12.41 -2.84
C PHE A 60 -6.33 -12.18 -1.47
N PRO A 61 -7.65 -11.92 -1.39
CA PRO A 61 -8.33 -11.73 -0.11
C PRO A 61 -8.10 -12.92 0.82
N THR A 62 -7.87 -12.66 2.10
CA THR A 62 -7.44 -13.69 3.08
C THR A 62 -8.48 -14.77 3.39
N HIS A 63 -9.75 -14.56 3.02
CA HIS A 63 -10.79 -15.59 3.13
C HIS A 63 -10.94 -16.46 1.87
N CYS A 64 -10.14 -16.21 0.83
CA CYS A 64 -10.06 -17.07 -0.35
C CYS A 64 -9.07 -18.22 -0.12
N SER A 65 -9.09 -19.22 -1.01
CA SER A 65 -8.20 -20.38 -0.96
C SER A 65 -6.74 -20.07 -1.31
N GLU A 66 -6.53 -19.04 -2.12
CA GLU A 66 -5.19 -18.58 -2.48
C GLU A 66 -4.54 -17.86 -1.30
N LEU A 67 -3.25 -18.12 -1.08
CA LEU A 67 -2.51 -17.46 0.01
C LEU A 67 -2.23 -16.00 -0.33
N ASN A 68 -2.53 -15.11 0.61
CA ASN A 68 -2.11 -13.72 0.53
C ASN A 68 -0.61 -13.63 0.86
N PRO A 69 0.23 -13.09 -0.03
CA PRO A 69 1.68 -13.06 0.18
C PRO A 69 2.11 -12.17 1.38
N TYR A 70 1.24 -11.24 1.79
CA TYR A 70 1.50 -10.28 2.86
C TYR A 70 0.83 -10.66 4.19
N HIS A 71 -0.26 -11.45 4.15
CA HIS A 71 -1.10 -11.74 5.31
C HIS A 71 -1.31 -13.25 5.56
N TRP A 72 -0.35 -13.85 6.24
CA TRP A 72 -0.34 -15.27 6.58
C TRP A 72 0.12 -15.50 8.03
N VAL A 73 -0.15 -16.70 8.53
CA VAL A 73 0.24 -17.17 9.87
C VAL A 73 0.97 -18.52 9.81
N GLY A 74 1.88 -18.77 10.75
CA GLY A 74 2.81 -19.92 10.70
C GLY A 74 3.84 -19.76 9.57
N ASP A 75 4.49 -20.81 9.08
CA ASP A 75 5.48 -20.69 7.97
C ASP A 75 4.79 -20.59 6.58
N ARG A 76 3.92 -19.59 6.40
CA ARG A 76 3.11 -19.35 5.19
C ARG A 76 2.06 -20.43 4.86
N TRP A 77 1.69 -21.27 5.81
CA TRP A 77 0.76 -22.37 5.56
C TRP A 77 -0.71 -21.94 5.48
N MET A 78 -1.06 -20.79 6.05
CA MET A 78 -2.46 -20.35 6.18
C MET A 78 -2.59 -18.84 6.06
N ASN A 79 -3.71 -18.38 5.47
CA ASN A 79 -4.10 -16.97 5.51
C ASN A 79 -4.39 -16.51 6.94
N ALA A 80 -4.10 -15.23 7.23
CA ALA A 80 -4.58 -14.57 8.43
C ALA A 80 -6.12 -14.49 8.43
N VAL A 81 -6.72 -14.36 9.61
CA VAL A 81 -8.19 -14.27 9.73
C VAL A 81 -8.67 -12.92 9.14
N PRO A 82 -9.68 -12.92 8.26
CA PRO A 82 -10.25 -11.68 7.74
C PRO A 82 -11.01 -10.91 8.83
N PHE A 83 -10.94 -9.58 8.81
CA PHE A 83 -11.72 -8.70 9.70
C PHE A 83 -13.06 -8.28 9.09
N THR A 84 -13.17 -8.29 7.75
CA THR A 84 -14.40 -7.97 7.02
C THR A 84 -14.38 -8.63 5.63
N LEU A 85 -15.46 -8.48 4.87
CA LEU A 85 -15.51 -8.91 3.49
C LEU A 85 -14.58 -8.03 2.63
N VAL A 86 -13.69 -8.68 1.89
CA VAL A 86 -12.76 -8.07 0.93
C VAL A 86 -12.97 -8.73 -0.42
N LEU A 87 -13.36 -7.96 -1.43
CA LEU A 87 -13.65 -8.50 -2.74
C LEU A 87 -12.35 -8.83 -3.49
N SER A 88 -12.33 -9.89 -4.29
CA SER A 88 -11.23 -10.13 -5.22
C SER A 88 -11.19 -9.02 -6.26
N GLY A 89 -10.05 -8.33 -6.37
CA GLY A 89 -9.89 -7.22 -7.31
C GLY A 89 -8.52 -6.55 -7.21
N GLY A 90 -8.24 -5.67 -8.15
CA GLY A 90 -7.00 -4.89 -8.20
C GLY A 90 -7.23 -3.42 -8.56
N PRO A 91 -6.21 -2.73 -9.08
CA PRO A 91 -6.27 -1.32 -9.48
C PRO A 91 -7.51 -0.92 -10.29
N ASP A 92 -7.95 -1.75 -11.23
CA ASP A 92 -9.12 -1.44 -12.08
C ASP A 92 -10.44 -1.36 -11.27
N SER A 93 -10.47 -1.92 -10.06
CA SER A 93 -11.67 -1.97 -9.21
C SER A 93 -12.04 -0.59 -8.63
N CYS A 94 -11.12 0.38 -8.63
CA CYS A 94 -11.43 1.76 -8.24
C CYS A 94 -11.83 2.65 -9.43
N SER A 95 -12.05 2.07 -10.62
CA SER A 95 -12.57 2.78 -11.78
C SER A 95 -14.10 2.90 -11.77
N GLY A 96 -14.64 3.79 -12.60
CA GLY A 96 -16.08 3.95 -12.81
C GLY A 96 -16.79 4.82 -11.77
N HIS A 97 -18.07 5.13 -12.06
CA HIS A 97 -18.83 6.15 -11.34
C HIS A 97 -19.01 5.85 -9.84
N THR A 98 -19.25 4.60 -9.47
CA THR A 98 -19.44 4.19 -8.07
C THR A 98 -18.19 4.44 -7.23
N CYS A 99 -17.01 4.17 -7.78
CA CYS A 99 -15.74 4.38 -7.09
C CYS A 99 -15.32 5.84 -7.14
N ALA A 100 -15.58 6.55 -8.24
CA ALA A 100 -15.28 7.98 -8.38
C ALA A 100 -16.03 8.87 -7.37
N ALA A 101 -17.20 8.44 -6.90
CA ALA A 101 -17.95 9.16 -5.87
C ALA A 101 -17.35 9.02 -4.45
N ARG A 102 -16.52 8.00 -4.21
CA ARG A 102 -15.87 7.68 -2.92
C ARG A 102 -14.43 8.19 -2.89
N SER A 103 -13.82 8.23 -1.71
CA SER A 103 -12.37 8.41 -1.60
C SER A 103 -11.64 7.10 -1.89
N LEU A 104 -10.51 7.15 -2.60
CA LEU A 104 -9.60 6.02 -2.74
C LEU A 104 -8.72 5.92 -1.49
N LEU A 105 -8.62 4.75 -0.87
CA LEU A 105 -7.66 4.44 0.20
C LEU A 105 -6.60 3.47 -0.33
N LEU A 106 -5.34 3.87 -0.18
CA LEU A 106 -4.16 3.03 -0.40
C LEU A 106 -3.41 2.94 0.93
N CYS A 107 -3.56 1.81 1.62
CA CYS A 107 -2.87 1.56 2.89
C CYS A 107 -1.74 0.57 2.68
N PHE A 108 -0.52 1.06 2.81
CA PHE A 108 0.70 0.32 2.59
C PHE A 108 0.73 -0.46 1.25
N PRO A 109 0.56 0.22 0.09
CA PRO A 109 0.64 -0.47 -1.20
C PRO A 109 2.02 -1.14 -1.39
N PRO A 110 2.15 -2.19 -2.21
CA PRO A 110 3.45 -2.72 -2.54
C PRO A 110 4.23 -1.67 -3.34
N LYS A 111 5.48 -1.47 -2.95
CA LYS A 111 6.40 -0.55 -3.62
C LYS A 111 6.71 -1.03 -5.04
N GLU A 112 6.65 -0.12 -5.99
CA GLU A 112 7.12 -0.38 -7.35
C GLU A 112 8.65 -0.56 -7.37
N THR A 113 9.12 -1.59 -8.08
CA THR A 113 10.54 -1.92 -8.23
C THR A 113 10.89 -2.11 -9.70
N ASP A 114 12.15 -1.85 -10.08
CA ASP A 114 12.63 -2.18 -11.42
C ASP A 114 12.91 -3.70 -11.50
N GLU A 115 12.78 -4.33 -12.68
CA GLU A 115 13.12 -5.75 -12.90
C GLU A 115 14.58 -6.12 -12.55
N GLY A 116 15.44 -5.13 -12.24
CA GLY A 116 16.81 -5.32 -11.74
C GLY A 116 17.02 -4.95 -10.27
N ASP A 117 16.02 -4.37 -9.60
CA ASP A 117 15.98 -4.27 -8.14
C ASP A 117 15.48 -5.60 -7.61
N ASN A 118 16.38 -6.58 -7.55
CA ASN A 118 16.22 -7.72 -6.65
C ASN A 118 16.32 -7.18 -5.22
N ASP A 119 15.25 -6.56 -4.73
CA ASP A 119 14.91 -6.64 -3.32
C ASP A 119 14.49 -8.10 -3.08
N ASP A 120 15.45 -9.03 -3.17
CA ASP A 120 15.42 -10.32 -2.50
C ASP A 120 15.47 -10.02 -1.00
N LYS A 121 14.44 -9.36 -0.46
CA LYS A 121 14.04 -9.55 0.92
C LYS A 121 13.24 -10.84 0.95
N GLU A 122 13.96 -11.93 0.72
CA GLU A 122 13.72 -13.10 1.53
C GLU A 122 13.75 -12.58 2.97
N ASP A 123 12.58 -12.51 3.62
CA ASP A 123 12.52 -12.55 5.09
C ASP A 123 13.02 -13.96 5.50
N GLY A 124 14.27 -14.27 5.17
CA GLY A 124 15.00 -15.49 5.48
C GLY A 124 15.88 -15.19 6.68
N ASP A 125 15.36 -15.49 7.86
CA ASP A 125 16.23 -15.84 8.99
C ASP A 125 16.79 -17.24 8.68
N ASP A 126 17.82 -17.32 7.85
CA ASP A 126 18.58 -18.56 7.63
C ASP A 126 20.04 -18.31 8.04
N ASP A 127 20.33 -18.65 9.30
CA ASP A 127 21.68 -18.99 9.74
C ASP A 127 22.12 -20.29 9.03
N ASP A 128 23.39 -20.32 8.63
CA ASP A 128 24.19 -21.44 8.14
C ASP A 128 24.06 -21.87 6.66
N ASP A 129 25.04 -21.49 5.80
CA ASP A 129 25.79 -22.48 4.99
C ASP A 129 27.08 -21.89 4.36
N ASP A 130 28.19 -22.61 4.49
CA ASP A 130 29.53 -22.33 3.95
C ASP A 130 29.66 -22.87 2.51
N GLY A 131 29.89 -22.04 1.50
CA GLY A 131 29.98 -22.54 0.11
C GLY A 131 30.61 -21.63 -0.96
N ILE A 132 31.94 -21.62 -1.02
CA ILE A 132 32.86 -21.51 -2.19
C ILE A 132 32.45 -20.63 -3.40
N ALA A 133 33.24 -19.58 -3.64
CA ALA A 133 33.18 -18.71 -4.82
C ALA A 133 33.59 -19.41 -6.14
N GLN A 134 32.85 -19.15 -7.22
CA GLN A 134 33.33 -19.32 -8.60
C GLN A 134 33.07 -18.07 -9.46
N GLU A 135 34.09 -17.76 -10.27
CA GLU A 135 34.26 -16.55 -11.07
C GLU A 135 33.35 -16.46 -12.32
N GLY A 136 32.85 -15.25 -12.55
CA GLY A 136 32.96 -14.52 -13.82
C GLY A 136 32.35 -15.12 -15.10
N LYS A 137 31.11 -14.72 -15.42
CA LYS A 137 30.64 -14.65 -16.82
C LYS A 137 29.98 -13.30 -17.08
N GLU A 138 30.66 -12.46 -17.87
CA GLU A 138 30.17 -11.20 -18.41
C GLU A 138 28.84 -11.42 -19.15
N LYS A 139 27.78 -10.75 -18.70
CA LYS A 139 26.49 -10.73 -19.40
C LYS A 139 26.35 -9.47 -20.24
N ASN A 140 26.11 -9.73 -21.51
CA ASN A 140 25.90 -8.83 -22.62
C ASN A 140 24.76 -7.82 -22.34
N LYS A 141 25.06 -6.51 -22.38
CA LYS A 141 24.10 -5.42 -22.11
C LYS A 141 23.15 -5.23 -23.29
N ASN A 142 21.98 -5.86 -23.21
CA ASN A 142 20.86 -5.53 -24.10
C ASN A 142 20.10 -4.33 -23.53
N THR A 143 20.18 -3.19 -24.21
CA THR A 143 19.57 -1.90 -23.83
C THR A 143 18.05 -1.89 -24.03
N LYS A 144 17.31 -2.61 -23.17
CA LYS A 144 15.89 -2.32 -22.93
C LYS A 144 15.79 -1.53 -21.63
N ALA A 145 14.98 -0.46 -21.63
CA ALA A 145 14.66 0.23 -20.39
C ALA A 145 14.10 -0.80 -19.39
N PRO A 146 14.52 -0.75 -18.11
CA PRO A 146 14.05 -1.71 -17.12
C PRO A 146 12.52 -1.66 -17.03
N LYS A 147 11.89 -2.82 -17.01
CA LYS A 147 10.45 -2.92 -16.82
C LYS A 147 10.16 -2.78 -15.34
N VAL A 148 9.24 -1.89 -15.00
CA VAL A 148 8.80 -1.65 -13.62
C VAL A 148 7.76 -2.73 -13.27
N ILE A 149 7.92 -3.36 -12.11
CA ILE A 149 6.99 -4.33 -11.54
C ILE A 149 6.34 -3.75 -10.27
N ASN A 150 5.31 -4.43 -9.75
CA ASN A 150 4.58 -4.02 -8.54
C ASN A 150 3.90 -2.63 -8.63
N THR A 151 3.40 -2.25 -9.80
CA THR A 151 2.79 -0.93 -10.07
C THR A 151 1.39 -0.73 -9.47
N MET A 152 0.93 -1.60 -8.56
CA MET A 152 -0.45 -1.60 -8.04
C MET A 152 -0.91 -0.21 -7.58
N GLY A 153 -0.11 0.45 -6.73
CA GLY A 153 -0.49 1.77 -6.20
C GLY A 153 -0.56 2.83 -7.29
N VAL A 154 0.39 2.81 -8.24
CA VAL A 154 0.43 3.73 -9.39
C VAL A 154 -0.80 3.53 -10.28
N ASP A 155 -1.09 2.27 -10.61
CA ASP A 155 -2.20 1.90 -11.48
C ASP A 155 -3.55 2.24 -10.84
N ALA A 156 -3.66 2.10 -9.51
CA ALA A 156 -4.87 2.46 -8.77
C ALA A 156 -5.10 3.98 -8.84
N VAL A 157 -4.07 4.80 -8.59
CA VAL A 157 -4.19 6.26 -8.69
C VAL A 157 -4.54 6.71 -10.10
N LYS A 158 -3.96 6.08 -11.14
CA LYS A 158 -4.25 6.37 -12.55
C LYS A 158 -5.67 5.98 -12.97
N SER A 159 -6.15 4.83 -12.49
CA SER A 159 -7.50 4.32 -12.81
C SER A 159 -8.60 5.06 -12.05
N TYR A 160 -8.26 5.64 -10.90
CA TYR A 160 -9.18 6.35 -10.05
C TYR A 160 -9.57 7.71 -10.64
N GLN A 161 -10.88 7.95 -10.75
CA GLN A 161 -11.46 9.15 -11.34
C GLN A 161 -12.06 10.13 -10.31
N GLY A 162 -12.06 9.76 -9.02
CA GLY A 162 -12.62 10.59 -7.95
C GLY A 162 -11.70 11.70 -7.46
N GLU A 163 -12.15 12.47 -6.47
CA GLU A 163 -11.47 13.71 -6.06
C GLU A 163 -10.51 13.57 -4.89
N CYS A 164 -10.64 12.51 -4.08
CA CYS A 164 -9.89 12.36 -2.84
C CYS A 164 -9.11 11.04 -2.82
N VAL A 165 -7.80 11.11 -2.57
CA VAL A 165 -6.95 9.94 -2.31
C VAL A 165 -6.43 10.03 -0.89
N ILE A 166 -6.58 8.95 -0.14
CA ILE A 166 -6.01 8.76 1.18
C ILE A 166 -4.87 7.76 1.00
N TYR A 167 -3.65 8.22 1.28
CA TYR A 167 -2.46 7.40 1.25
C TYR A 167 -1.98 7.16 2.68
N VAL A 168 -1.73 5.91 3.05
CA VAL A 168 -1.15 5.54 4.34
C VAL A 168 0.16 4.81 4.09
N GLY A 169 1.25 5.39 4.57
CA GLY A 169 2.60 4.85 4.39
C GLY A 169 3.68 5.90 4.51
N GLU A 170 4.90 5.50 4.16
CA GLU A 170 6.06 6.38 4.12
C GLU A 170 6.02 7.40 2.97
N TRP A 171 6.70 8.54 3.15
CA TRP A 171 6.80 9.59 2.14
C TRP A 171 8.22 10.11 2.00
N LYS A 172 8.61 10.54 0.80
CA LYS A 172 9.95 11.05 0.51
C LYS A 172 10.41 12.07 1.54
N GLY A 173 11.62 11.86 2.05
CA GLY A 173 12.26 12.74 3.03
C GLY A 173 11.75 12.57 4.46
N GLN A 174 10.86 11.61 4.69
CA GLN A 174 10.36 11.25 6.02
C GLN A 174 10.70 9.81 6.40
N THR A 175 11.69 9.19 5.75
CA THR A 175 12.02 7.76 5.85
C THR A 175 13.37 7.52 6.52
N SER A 176 13.68 6.26 6.87
CA SER A 176 15.01 5.90 7.35
C SER A 176 16.08 6.24 6.29
N ARG A 177 17.28 6.64 6.72
CA ARG A 177 18.34 7.26 5.89
C ARG A 177 18.78 6.45 4.65
N MET A 178 18.41 5.17 4.54
CA MET A 178 18.85 4.26 3.48
C MET A 178 17.93 4.22 2.24
N CYS A 179 16.65 4.61 2.35
CA CYS A 179 15.74 4.62 1.21
C CYS A 179 14.98 5.94 1.10
N VAL A 180 15.24 6.74 0.06
CA VAL A 180 14.71 8.10 -0.11
C VAL A 180 13.17 8.16 -0.10
N TYR A 181 12.51 7.10 -0.58
CA TYR A 181 11.05 7.02 -0.72
C TYR A 181 10.38 6.09 0.31
N GLY A 182 11.15 5.26 1.01
CA GLY A 182 10.65 4.28 1.98
C GLY A 182 10.42 2.90 1.39
N GLU A 183 9.84 2.03 2.21
CA GLU A 183 9.49 0.64 1.89
C GLU A 183 8.03 0.50 1.41
N THR A 184 7.20 1.52 1.65
CA THR A 184 5.76 1.48 1.40
C THR A 184 5.33 1.98 0.02
N SER A 185 6.05 2.94 -0.56
CA SER A 185 5.74 3.45 -1.90
C SER A 185 7.03 3.85 -2.58
N GLY A 186 7.09 3.66 -3.89
CA GLY A 186 8.24 4.09 -4.66
C GLY A 186 8.09 5.52 -5.18
N ALA A 187 9.06 5.90 -6.00
CA ALA A 187 9.14 7.24 -6.57
C ALA A 187 7.99 7.55 -7.55
N LEU A 188 7.47 6.54 -8.26
CA LEU A 188 6.43 6.72 -9.27
C LEU A 188 5.08 7.00 -8.62
N LEU A 189 4.70 6.27 -7.57
CA LEU A 189 3.44 6.52 -6.86
C LEU A 189 3.45 7.91 -6.22
N GLN A 190 4.53 8.25 -5.52
CA GLN A 190 4.64 9.56 -4.88
C GLN A 190 4.65 10.69 -5.92
N LYS A 191 5.29 10.48 -7.09
CA LYS A 191 5.25 11.43 -8.21
C LYS A 191 3.84 11.57 -8.79
N GLU A 192 3.13 10.47 -9.03
CA GLU A 192 1.76 10.47 -9.56
C GLU A 192 0.81 11.27 -8.65
N LEU A 193 0.88 11.03 -7.34
CA LEU A 193 0.14 11.83 -6.35
C LEU A 193 0.54 13.31 -6.39
N SER A 194 1.86 13.57 -6.38
CA SER A 194 2.41 14.92 -6.35
C SER A 194 2.19 15.71 -7.63
N ASP A 195 1.91 15.07 -8.77
CA ASP A 195 1.66 15.71 -10.07
C ASP A 195 0.17 16.01 -10.28
N HIS A 196 -0.73 15.15 -9.79
CA HIS A 196 -2.17 15.26 -10.05
C HIS A 196 -3.00 15.73 -8.85
N PHE A 197 -2.44 15.71 -7.64
CA PHE A 197 -3.16 16.03 -6.41
C PHE A 197 -2.38 17.03 -5.55
N THR A 198 -3.12 17.78 -4.72
CA THR A 198 -2.58 18.70 -3.71
C THR A 198 -2.82 18.10 -2.33
N LEU A 199 -1.77 18.07 -1.50
CA LEU A 199 -1.83 17.59 -0.13
C LEU A 199 -2.70 18.52 0.72
N ALA A 200 -3.73 17.96 1.35
CA ALA A 200 -4.70 18.69 2.16
C ALA A 200 -4.50 18.47 3.67
N ARG A 201 -4.11 17.27 4.09
CA ARG A 201 -3.87 16.94 5.50
C ARG A 201 -2.83 15.84 5.67
N VAL A 202 -2.07 15.88 6.76
CA VAL A 202 -1.18 14.81 7.22
C VAL A 202 -1.52 14.50 8.68
N VAL A 203 -1.61 13.21 9.01
CA VAL A 203 -1.77 12.70 10.37
C VAL A 203 -0.62 11.75 10.65
N LYS A 204 0.14 11.99 11.73
CA LYS A 204 1.25 11.10 12.10
C LYS A 204 0.70 9.79 12.66
N LEU A 205 1.26 8.67 12.22
CA LEU A 205 0.90 7.36 12.74
C LEU A 205 2.00 6.82 13.67
N PRO A 206 1.64 5.96 14.64
CA PRO A 206 2.60 5.05 15.23
C PRO A 206 3.11 4.10 14.15
N THR A 207 4.34 3.65 14.30
CA THR A 207 5.03 2.90 13.24
C THR A 207 5.65 1.64 13.81
N TRP A 208 5.76 0.62 12.97
CA TRP A 208 6.62 -0.51 13.28
C TRP A 208 8.08 -0.01 13.39
N PRO A 209 8.95 -0.68 14.17
CA PRO A 209 10.36 -0.34 14.22
C PRO A 209 10.93 -0.13 12.81
N PHE A 210 11.65 0.99 12.63
CA PHE A 210 12.27 1.42 11.37
C PHE A 210 11.33 1.93 10.26
N ALA A 211 10.01 1.92 10.45
CA ALA A 211 9.06 2.57 9.55
C ALA A 211 8.74 4.02 10.00
N SER A 212 8.27 4.84 9.07
CA SER A 212 7.86 6.23 9.31
C SER A 212 6.54 6.58 8.61
N ASP A 213 5.52 5.79 8.91
CA ASP A 213 4.21 5.94 8.30
C ASP A 213 3.50 7.25 8.71
N ASN A 214 2.72 7.76 7.77
CA ASN A 214 1.75 8.81 7.98
C ASN A 214 0.49 8.48 7.18
N LEU A 215 -0.64 9.02 7.62
CA LEU A 215 -1.81 9.16 6.78
C LEU A 215 -1.75 10.52 6.09
N GLN A 216 -1.97 10.55 4.77
CA GLN A 216 -2.00 11.74 3.96
C GLN A 216 -3.29 11.80 3.15
N VAL A 217 -3.95 12.96 3.18
CA VAL A 217 -5.14 13.21 2.38
C VAL A 217 -4.80 14.13 1.23
N TRP A 218 -5.07 13.67 0.01
CA TRP A 218 -4.75 14.33 -1.25
C TRP A 218 -6.03 14.67 -2.01
N ARG A 219 -6.13 15.90 -2.51
CA ARG A 219 -7.27 16.39 -3.30
C ARG A 219 -6.85 16.62 -4.75
N ARG A 220 -7.63 16.10 -5.70
CA ARG A 220 -7.32 16.21 -7.13
C ARG A 220 -7.24 17.68 -7.52
N ARG A 221 -6.22 18.05 -8.30
CA ARG A 221 -6.15 19.39 -8.87
C ARG A 221 -7.27 19.57 -9.89
N THR A 222 -8.12 20.57 -9.67
CA THR A 222 -9.08 21.02 -10.67
C THR A 222 -8.37 21.96 -11.66
N SER A 223 -8.87 22.03 -12.88
CA SER A 223 -8.37 22.90 -13.95
C SER A 223 -8.35 24.40 -13.59
N GLU A 224 -9.04 24.83 -12.53
CA GLU A 224 -9.01 26.20 -12.01
C GLU A 224 -7.74 26.50 -11.19
N CYS A 225 -7.11 25.49 -10.58
CA CYS A 225 -5.86 25.67 -9.82
C CYS A 225 -4.68 26.03 -10.74
N ASN A 226 -4.68 25.55 -11.98
CA ASN A 226 -3.62 25.82 -12.96
C ASN A 226 -3.62 27.25 -13.50
N LYS A 227 -4.70 28.03 -13.30
CA LYS A 227 -4.78 29.44 -13.71
C LYS A 227 -4.18 30.42 -12.70
N LYS A 228 -3.81 29.96 -11.49
CA LYS A 228 -3.20 30.80 -10.44
C LYS A 228 -1.67 30.76 -10.43
N LEU A 229 -1.05 30.00 -11.35
CA LEU A 229 0.39 29.82 -11.47
C LEU A 229 0.95 30.28 -12.84
N MET A 230 0.13 30.97 -13.64
CA MET A 230 0.54 31.75 -14.83
C MET A 230 0.25 33.22 -14.58
#